data_AF-A0A923PXB7-F1
#
_entry.id   AF-A0A923PXB7-F1
#
_cell.length_a   1.000
_cell.length_b   1.000
_cell.length_c   1.000
_cell.angle_alpha   90.00
_cell.angle_beta   90.00
_cell.angle_gamma   90.00
#
_symmetry.space_group_name_H-M   'P 1'
#
loop_
_entity.id
_entity.type
_entity.pdbx_description
1 polymer ?
#
loop_
_entity_poly.entity_id
_entity_poly.type
_entity_poly.pdbx_seq_one_letter_code
_entity_poly.pdbx_strand_id
1 'polypeptide(L)'
;MNKFLVIFALFIGTQANADVYGYDQWMPSMVKNYLLDVSNNTPFRDKGGCESMYNPMLKDGVLDIVYAFGYFDDSTGEEHKSGDTNYGYSPSLDISAFKAMRYALIGSCTGRASRLCGFSERGDINSGKIVFEKKVKINGEKVLVRITMTYASASESFAKNKGELAGRQKMMTEQSEANYFGGLKTADVVFYNGHSRNGGGPDFNPPVLNSHMKTDYDNYYEPRRTGIKHVLANIPSNPNPGFVLGLFSCYSRKHFYDNFMSTNPKQRLILSADTIDYFDTMNASAGYLEGMLHGLCGQQLSDIAKQTAKLKTGFQAWNF
;
A
#
# COMPACT_ATOMS: atom_id res chain seq x y z
N MET A 1 66.50 -3.28 -7.62
CA MET A 1 65.64 -2.66 -6.58
C MET A 1 64.43 -2.05 -7.27
N ASN A 2 63.33 -2.81 -7.41
CA ASN A 2 62.07 -2.30 -7.98
C ASN A 2 61.06 -2.12 -6.85
N LYS A 3 60.73 -0.87 -6.55
CA LYS A 3 59.69 -0.51 -5.58
C LYS A 3 58.33 -0.63 -6.26
N PHE A 4 57.51 -1.57 -5.81
CA PHE A 4 56.09 -1.65 -6.14
C PHE A 4 55.34 -0.55 -5.38
N LEU A 5 54.67 0.31 -6.13
CA LEU A 5 53.73 1.31 -5.61
C LEU A 5 52.36 0.63 -5.46
N VAL A 6 51.95 0.34 -4.23
CA VAL A 6 50.60 -0.15 -3.92
C VAL A 6 49.69 1.06 -3.78
N ILE A 7 48.81 1.28 -4.77
CA ILE A 7 47.74 2.27 -4.71
C ILE A 7 46.58 1.64 -3.93
N PHE A 8 46.39 2.07 -2.68
CA PHE A 8 45.16 1.79 -1.93
C PHE A 8 44.05 2.69 -2.47
N ALA A 9 43.18 2.13 -3.30
CA ALA A 9 41.90 2.75 -3.62
C ALA A 9 40.99 2.63 -2.39
N LEU A 10 40.91 3.71 -1.59
CA LEU A 10 39.84 3.88 -0.62
C LEU A 10 38.53 4.05 -1.38
N PHE A 11 37.76 2.96 -1.48
CA PHE A 11 36.33 3.05 -1.75
C PHE A 11 35.70 3.80 -0.57
N ILE A 12 35.47 5.10 -0.74
CA ILE A 12 34.55 5.85 0.10
C ILE A 12 33.19 5.20 -0.14
N GLY A 13 32.74 4.43 0.85
CA GLY A 13 31.43 3.80 0.83
C GLY A 13 30.37 4.84 0.51
N THR A 14 29.54 4.50 -0.47
CA THR A 14 28.32 5.20 -0.84
C THR A 14 27.58 5.67 0.41
N GLN A 15 27.23 6.96 0.44
CA GLN A 15 26.38 7.57 1.46
C GLN A 15 25.25 6.60 1.82
N ALA A 16 25.17 6.23 3.10
CA ALA A 16 24.02 5.52 3.63
C ALA A 16 22.78 6.31 3.20
N ASN A 17 21.90 5.67 2.42
CA ASN A 17 20.65 6.30 2.02
C ASN A 17 19.94 6.74 3.31
N ALA A 18 19.66 8.03 3.36
CA ALA A 18 18.86 8.68 4.39
C ALA A 18 17.54 7.91 4.50
N ASP A 19 17.39 7.19 5.62
CA ASP A 19 16.19 6.46 6.01
C ASP A 19 15.66 7.18 7.25
N VAL A 20 14.56 7.93 7.10
CA VAL A 20 14.02 8.85 8.12
C VAL A 20 13.92 8.18 9.50
N TYR A 21 13.57 6.89 9.54
CA TYR A 21 13.28 6.13 10.76
C TYR A 21 13.93 4.73 10.82
N GLY A 22 14.81 4.37 9.89
CA GLY A 22 15.34 3.00 9.78
C GLY A 22 14.35 1.99 9.16
N TYR A 23 13.27 2.47 8.55
CA TYR A 23 12.19 1.64 8.03
C TYR A 23 12.60 0.75 6.86
N ASP A 24 13.58 1.15 6.05
CA ASP A 24 14.13 0.28 5.00
C ASP A 24 14.76 -0.99 5.61
N GLN A 25 15.24 -0.92 6.86
CA GLN A 25 15.81 -2.06 7.58
C GLN A 25 14.74 -2.92 8.27
N TRP A 26 13.79 -2.27 8.95
CA TRP A 26 12.82 -2.97 9.82
C TRP A 26 11.57 -3.45 9.09
N MET A 27 10.98 -2.64 8.20
CA MET A 27 9.71 -2.97 7.54
C MET A 27 9.75 -4.30 6.78
N PRO A 28 10.80 -4.63 5.99
CA PRO A 28 10.84 -5.91 5.28
C PRO A 28 10.84 -7.11 6.24
N SER A 29 11.60 -7.01 7.33
CA SER A 29 11.64 -8.06 8.36
C SER A 29 10.31 -8.21 9.08
N MET A 30 9.63 -7.09 9.37
CA MET A 30 8.31 -7.10 10.02
C MET A 30 7.25 -7.73 9.14
N VAL A 31 7.14 -7.33 7.87
CA VAL A 31 6.18 -7.92 6.92
C VAL A 31 6.47 -9.41 6.73
N LYS A 32 7.74 -9.80 6.62
CA LYS A 32 8.14 -11.22 6.52
C LYS A 32 7.70 -12.01 7.75
N ASN A 33 7.97 -11.52 8.97
CA ASN A 33 7.60 -12.20 10.20
C ASN A 33 6.08 -12.30 10.34
N TYR A 34 5.36 -11.22 10.00
CA TYR A 34 3.90 -11.24 9.96
C TYR A 34 3.35 -12.31 9.00
N LEU A 35 3.91 -12.43 7.79
CA LEU A 35 3.47 -13.46 6.83
C LEU A 35 3.81 -14.88 7.29
N LEU A 36 4.90 -15.06 8.04
CA LEU A 36 5.19 -16.33 8.69
C LEU A 36 4.13 -16.67 9.74
N ASP A 37 3.71 -15.69 10.55
CA ASP A 37 2.62 -15.87 11.53
C ASP A 37 1.30 -16.22 10.85
N VAL A 38 0.94 -15.52 9.76
CA VAL A 38 -0.24 -15.84 8.94
C VAL A 38 -0.19 -17.30 8.45
N SER A 39 0.96 -17.71 7.89
CA SER A 39 1.19 -19.04 7.32
C SER A 39 1.11 -20.15 8.38
N ASN A 40 1.54 -19.87 9.61
CA ASN A 40 1.57 -20.83 10.70
C ASN A 40 0.25 -20.95 11.46
N ASN A 41 -0.51 -19.85 11.58
CA ASN A 41 -1.67 -19.78 12.46
C ASN A 41 -3.01 -19.93 11.73
N THR A 42 -3.05 -19.87 10.40
CA THR A 42 -4.31 -19.90 9.66
C THR A 42 -4.53 -21.22 8.91
N PRO A 43 -5.65 -21.94 9.15
CA PRO A 43 -6.06 -23.03 8.28
C PRO A 43 -6.59 -22.47 6.95
N PHE A 44 -5.76 -22.52 5.91
CA PHE A 44 -6.20 -22.19 4.55
C PHE A 44 -7.19 -23.25 4.05
N ARG A 45 -8.43 -22.86 3.77
CA ARG A 45 -9.41 -23.70 3.08
C ARG A 45 -9.44 -23.30 1.62
N ASP A 46 -8.82 -24.10 0.76
CA ASP A 46 -8.68 -23.83 -0.68
C ASP A 46 -10.00 -23.95 -1.49
N LYS A 47 -11.15 -24.18 -0.86
CA LYS A 47 -12.40 -24.50 -1.60
C LYS A 47 -13.69 -24.00 -0.94
N GLY A 48 -14.51 -23.36 -1.79
CA GLY A 48 -15.96 -23.19 -1.63
C GLY A 48 -16.38 -21.90 -0.93
N GLY A 49 -17.46 -21.28 -1.40
CA GLY A 49 -18.19 -20.22 -0.71
C GLY A 49 -17.84 -18.79 -1.12
N CYS A 50 -16.84 -18.60 -1.98
CA CYS A 50 -16.37 -17.29 -2.43
C CYS A 50 -16.58 -17.07 -3.95
N GLU A 51 -17.33 -17.95 -4.61
CA GLU A 51 -17.56 -17.92 -6.06
C GLU A 51 -18.23 -16.61 -6.51
N SER A 52 -19.12 -16.04 -5.68
CA SER A 52 -19.80 -14.77 -5.99
C SER A 52 -18.83 -13.58 -6.08
N MET A 53 -17.68 -13.66 -5.42
CA MET A 53 -16.63 -12.65 -5.49
C MET A 53 -15.66 -12.98 -6.62
N TYR A 54 -15.15 -14.22 -6.68
CA TYR A 54 -14.08 -14.58 -7.60
C TYR A 54 -14.51 -14.87 -9.04
N ASN A 55 -15.64 -15.51 -9.29
CA ASN A 55 -16.05 -15.84 -10.66
C ASN A 55 -16.08 -14.62 -11.60
N PRO A 56 -16.60 -13.44 -11.20
CA PRO A 56 -16.54 -12.27 -12.07
C PRO A 56 -15.12 -11.69 -12.19
N MET A 57 -14.29 -11.73 -11.14
CA MET A 57 -12.89 -11.27 -11.17
C MET A 57 -12.00 -12.15 -12.05
N LEU A 58 -12.20 -13.47 -12.05
CA LEU A 58 -11.32 -14.42 -12.72
C LEU A 58 -11.77 -14.77 -14.15
N LYS A 59 -12.79 -14.07 -14.67
CA LYS A 59 -13.49 -14.43 -15.92
C LYS A 59 -12.55 -14.49 -17.14
N ASP A 60 -11.53 -13.65 -17.19
CA ASP A 60 -10.56 -13.58 -18.29
C ASP A 60 -9.25 -14.33 -17.99
N GLY A 61 -9.19 -15.04 -16.84
CA GLY A 61 -8.01 -15.77 -16.38
C GLY A 61 -6.92 -14.90 -15.78
N VAL A 62 -7.17 -13.60 -15.58
CA VAL A 62 -6.28 -12.65 -14.91
C VAL A 62 -6.97 -12.14 -13.63
N LEU A 63 -6.21 -11.94 -12.57
CA LEU A 63 -6.63 -11.17 -11.39
C LEU A 63 -5.78 -9.91 -11.37
N ASP A 64 -6.35 -8.79 -11.81
CA ASP A 64 -5.70 -7.49 -11.88
C ASP A 64 -5.88 -6.73 -10.56
N ILE A 65 -4.75 -6.46 -9.90
CA ILE A 65 -4.67 -5.81 -8.60
C ILE A 65 -3.89 -4.51 -8.74
N VAL A 66 -4.50 -3.42 -8.29
CA VAL A 66 -3.84 -2.13 -8.13
C VAL A 66 -3.49 -1.94 -6.66
N TYR A 67 -2.22 -1.68 -6.38
CA TYR A 67 -1.72 -1.46 -5.03
C TYR A 67 -1.00 -0.11 -4.96
N ALA A 68 -1.65 0.91 -4.42
CA ALA A 68 -1.12 2.26 -4.40
C ALA A 68 -0.75 2.70 -2.99
N PHE A 69 0.50 3.11 -2.80
CA PHE A 69 0.94 3.87 -1.64
C PHE A 69 0.69 5.37 -1.90
N GLY A 70 -0.12 5.99 -1.04
CA GLY A 70 -0.28 7.43 -0.97
C GLY A 70 0.97 8.12 -0.47
N TYR A 71 0.96 9.46 -0.42
CA TYR A 71 2.03 10.20 0.25
C TYR A 71 1.88 9.96 1.76
N PHE A 72 2.70 9.07 2.30
CA PHE A 72 2.51 8.52 3.63
C PHE A 72 3.38 9.27 4.62
N ASP A 73 2.92 10.42 5.10
CA ASP A 73 3.74 11.33 5.87
C ASP A 73 3.55 11.28 7.38
N ASP A 74 4.54 11.78 8.11
CA ASP A 74 4.47 12.03 9.56
C ASP A 74 4.56 13.53 9.86
N SER A 75 3.42 14.21 9.98
CA SER A 75 3.37 15.67 10.24
C SER A 75 3.08 15.98 11.70
N THR A 76 4.12 16.32 12.46
CA THR A 76 4.04 16.62 13.90
C THR A 76 3.96 18.13 14.20
N GLY A 77 4.24 18.98 13.21
CA GLY A 77 4.43 20.42 13.37
C GLY A 77 5.86 20.84 13.68
N GLU A 78 6.78 19.87 13.78
CA GLU A 78 8.20 20.09 14.00
C GLU A 78 9.02 19.53 12.84
N GLU A 79 10.20 20.09 12.60
CA GLU A 79 11.12 19.52 11.63
C GLU A 79 11.67 18.19 12.14
N HIS A 80 11.60 17.15 11.31
CA HIS A 80 12.26 15.88 11.61
C HIS A 80 13.70 15.88 11.12
N LYS A 81 14.63 15.59 12.05
CA LYS A 81 16.07 15.52 11.78
C LYS A 81 16.60 14.16 12.25
N SER A 82 17.35 13.48 11.39
CA SER A 82 18.06 12.24 11.76
C SER A 82 19.49 12.31 11.23
N GLY A 83 20.46 12.27 12.15
CA GLY A 83 21.86 12.62 11.86
C GLY A 83 21.95 14.04 11.27
N ASP A 84 22.70 14.18 10.18
CA ASP A 84 22.90 15.45 9.47
C ASP A 84 21.79 15.76 8.45
N THR A 85 20.76 14.93 8.34
CA THR A 85 19.68 15.10 7.36
C THR A 85 18.45 15.73 8.00
N ASN A 86 17.98 16.85 7.43
CA ASN A 86 16.69 17.45 7.72
C ASN A 86 15.65 16.98 6.70
N TYR A 87 14.62 16.28 7.17
CA TYR A 87 13.54 15.77 6.34
C TYR A 87 12.33 16.72 6.28
N GLY A 88 12.37 17.83 7.01
CA GLY A 88 11.31 18.83 7.06
C GLY A 88 10.14 18.41 7.96
N TYR A 89 9.00 19.06 7.79
CA TYR A 89 7.85 18.97 8.71
C TYR A 89 6.91 17.77 8.49
N SER A 90 7.15 16.98 7.45
CA SER A 90 6.24 15.93 6.99
C SER A 90 7.00 14.92 6.11
N PRO A 91 8.05 14.27 6.66
CA PRO A 91 8.80 13.24 5.94
C PRO A 91 7.87 12.16 5.41
N SER A 92 8.20 11.58 4.25
CA SER A 92 7.41 10.50 3.66
C SER A 92 7.98 9.12 3.93
N LEU A 93 7.09 8.14 4.06
CA LEU A 93 7.37 6.76 4.45
C LEU A 93 6.97 5.72 3.38
N ASP A 94 6.29 6.18 2.33
CA ASP A 94 5.75 5.33 1.27
C ASP A 94 6.82 4.59 0.48
N ILE A 95 8.03 5.17 0.36
CA ILE A 95 9.17 4.54 -0.30
C ILE A 95 9.60 3.26 0.45
N SER A 96 9.78 3.34 1.77
CA SER A 96 10.14 2.17 2.59
C SER A 96 9.03 1.13 2.62
N ALA A 97 7.77 1.57 2.73
CA ALA A 97 6.60 0.70 2.67
C ALA A 97 6.55 -0.07 1.33
N PHE A 98 6.77 0.63 0.22
CA PHE A 98 6.86 0.04 -1.11
C PHE A 98 7.99 -1.00 -1.22
N LYS A 99 9.20 -0.66 -0.76
CA LYS A 99 10.33 -1.59 -0.75
C LYS A 99 10.02 -2.85 0.07
N ALA A 100 9.42 -2.70 1.25
CA ALA A 100 9.06 -3.82 2.11
C ALA A 100 8.04 -4.77 1.45
N MET A 101 6.97 -4.23 0.86
CA MET A 101 6.00 -5.06 0.13
C MET A 101 6.62 -5.72 -1.10
N ARG A 102 7.46 -4.98 -1.85
CA ARG A 102 8.22 -5.53 -2.97
C ARG A 102 9.07 -6.72 -2.53
N TYR A 103 9.82 -6.59 -1.44
CA TYR A 103 10.65 -7.68 -0.91
C TYR A 103 9.82 -8.91 -0.52
N ALA A 104 8.63 -8.73 0.04
CA ALA A 104 7.71 -9.84 0.28
C ALA A 104 7.30 -10.52 -1.04
N LEU A 105 6.87 -9.74 -2.04
CA LEU A 105 6.39 -10.23 -3.32
C LEU A 105 7.44 -11.00 -4.13
N ILE A 106 8.68 -10.51 -4.21
CA ILE A 106 9.76 -11.18 -4.99
C ILE A 106 10.54 -12.20 -4.17
N GLY A 107 10.40 -12.15 -2.84
CA GLY A 107 11.13 -13.02 -1.93
C GLY A 107 10.80 -14.49 -2.13
N SER A 108 11.70 -15.36 -1.66
CA SER A 108 11.45 -16.80 -1.63
C SER A 108 10.25 -17.12 -0.73
N CYS A 109 9.36 -17.97 -1.22
CA CYS A 109 8.27 -18.49 -0.41
C CYS A 109 8.82 -19.36 0.72
N THR A 110 8.49 -18.99 1.96
CA THR A 110 8.87 -19.74 3.16
C THR A 110 7.61 -20.15 3.94
N GLY A 111 7.68 -21.29 4.62
CA GLY A 111 6.48 -21.92 5.21
C GLY A 111 5.64 -22.68 4.17
N ARG A 112 4.60 -23.36 4.63
CA ARG A 112 3.84 -24.31 3.80
C ARG A 112 2.81 -23.68 2.86
N ALA A 113 2.47 -22.41 3.03
CA ALA A 113 1.28 -21.86 2.36
C ALA A 113 1.39 -20.41 1.86
N SER A 114 2.49 -19.66 2.06
CA SER A 114 2.51 -18.26 1.62
C SER A 114 2.39 -18.16 0.09
N ARG A 115 1.41 -17.38 -0.39
CA ARG A 115 1.21 -17.10 -1.83
C ARG A 115 1.75 -15.74 -2.24
N LEU A 116 1.92 -14.81 -1.29
CA LEU A 116 2.48 -13.47 -1.43
C LEU A 116 4.03 -13.47 -1.46
N CYS A 117 4.59 -14.18 -2.44
CA CYS A 117 6.03 -14.37 -2.63
C CYS A 117 6.31 -14.96 -4.02
N GLY A 118 7.55 -14.95 -4.51
CA GLY A 118 7.94 -15.57 -5.77
C GLY A 118 7.25 -15.00 -7.03
N PHE A 119 6.85 -13.73 -7.00
CA PHE A 119 6.40 -13.01 -8.18
C PHE A 119 7.59 -12.64 -9.07
N SER A 120 7.39 -12.65 -10.39
CA SER A 120 8.31 -11.98 -11.30
C SER A 120 8.05 -10.48 -11.31
N GLU A 121 9.10 -9.68 -11.47
CA GLU A 121 9.03 -8.23 -11.46
C GLU A 121 9.31 -7.66 -12.86
N ARG A 122 8.56 -6.63 -13.24
CA ARG A 122 8.82 -5.82 -14.45
C ARG A 122 8.69 -4.33 -14.14
N GLY A 123 9.56 -3.52 -14.75
CA GLY A 123 9.57 -2.06 -14.64
C GLY A 123 10.89 -1.54 -14.07
N ASP A 124 10.95 -0.23 -13.83
CA ASP A 124 12.07 0.44 -13.17
C ASP A 124 11.64 0.85 -11.76
N ILE A 125 12.35 0.37 -10.73
CA ILE A 125 12.04 0.67 -9.33
C ILE A 125 12.14 2.18 -9.04
N ASN A 126 13.03 2.87 -9.74
CA ASN A 126 13.24 4.30 -9.59
C ASN A 126 12.15 5.13 -10.29
N SER A 127 11.29 4.51 -11.10
CA SER A 127 10.15 5.17 -11.74
C SER A 127 8.97 5.33 -10.79
N GLY A 128 8.93 4.61 -9.66
CA GLY A 128 7.77 4.63 -8.77
C GLY A 128 6.65 3.68 -9.13
N LYS A 129 6.81 2.87 -10.19
CA LYS A 129 5.81 1.91 -10.65
C LYS A 129 6.44 0.60 -11.06
N ILE A 130 5.92 -0.48 -10.50
CA ILE A 130 6.35 -1.84 -10.80
C ILE A 130 5.13 -2.72 -11.04
N VAL A 131 5.26 -3.68 -11.96
CA VAL A 131 4.28 -4.73 -12.18
C VAL A 131 4.86 -6.07 -11.71
N PHE A 132 4.12 -6.76 -10.85
CA PHE A 132 4.43 -8.10 -10.37
C PHE A 132 3.49 -9.12 -10.98
N GLU A 133 4.00 -10.27 -11.39
CA GLU A 133 3.18 -11.34 -11.97
C GLU A 133 3.50 -12.71 -11.41
N LYS A 134 2.46 -13.52 -11.18
CA LYS A 134 2.60 -14.91 -10.75
C LYS A 134 1.36 -15.70 -11.13
N LYS A 135 1.54 -16.96 -11.53
CA LYS A 135 0.42 -17.91 -11.66
C LYS A 135 0.09 -18.49 -10.28
N VAL A 136 -1.17 -18.36 -9.87
CA VAL A 136 -1.68 -18.84 -8.58
C VAL A 136 -2.92 -19.70 -8.82
N LYS A 137 -3.20 -20.66 -7.93
CA LYS A 137 -4.39 -21.52 -8.04
C LYS A 137 -5.51 -21.04 -7.12
N ILE A 138 -6.45 -20.24 -7.60
CA ILE A 138 -7.57 -19.69 -6.81
C ILE A 138 -8.83 -20.51 -7.07
N ASN A 139 -9.49 -21.02 -6.03
CA ASN A 139 -10.71 -21.85 -6.14
C ASN A 139 -10.61 -23.03 -7.12
N GLY A 140 -9.42 -23.61 -7.25
CA GLY A 140 -9.20 -24.71 -8.20
C GLY A 140 -8.67 -24.28 -9.57
N GLU A 141 -8.83 -23.02 -9.95
CA GLU A 141 -8.45 -22.48 -11.25
C GLU A 141 -7.05 -21.87 -11.21
N LYS A 142 -6.28 -22.07 -12.28
CA LYS A 142 -4.96 -21.43 -12.44
C LYS A 142 -5.17 -20.07 -13.09
N VAL A 143 -4.86 -19.01 -12.36
CA VAL A 143 -5.02 -17.63 -12.81
C VAL A 143 -3.69 -16.88 -12.80
N LEU A 144 -3.54 -15.93 -13.71
CA LEU A 144 -2.42 -14.98 -13.67
C LEU A 144 -2.78 -13.84 -12.73
N VAL A 145 -2.08 -13.74 -11.61
CA VAL A 145 -2.19 -12.57 -10.74
C VAL A 145 -1.23 -11.51 -11.26
N ARG A 146 -1.73 -10.30 -11.51
CA ARG A 146 -0.94 -9.13 -11.91
C ARG A 146 -1.16 -8.01 -10.89
N ILE A 147 -0.08 -7.57 -10.23
CA ILE A 147 -0.13 -6.49 -9.25
C ILE A 147 0.62 -5.28 -9.80
N THR A 148 -0.08 -4.18 -10.06
CA THR A 148 0.56 -2.89 -10.39
C THR A 148 0.70 -2.07 -9.12
N MET A 149 1.94 -1.91 -8.66
CA MET A 149 2.27 -1.25 -7.42
C MET A 149 2.93 0.11 -7.65
N THR A 150 2.48 1.14 -6.94
CA THR A 150 3.06 2.50 -7.04
C THR A 150 3.32 3.14 -5.68
N TYR A 151 4.31 4.03 -5.61
CA TYR A 151 4.52 4.97 -4.50
C TYR A 151 4.56 6.41 -5.02
N ALA A 152 4.24 7.37 -4.16
CA ALA A 152 3.91 8.73 -4.55
C ALA A 152 5.05 9.74 -4.35
N SER A 153 6.06 9.42 -3.54
CA SER A 153 7.09 10.39 -3.15
C SER A 153 8.35 10.37 -4.02
N ALA A 154 8.91 11.54 -4.30
CA ALA A 154 10.20 11.66 -4.98
C ALA A 154 11.40 11.33 -4.09
N SER A 155 11.29 11.61 -2.79
CA SER A 155 12.24 11.30 -1.72
C SER A 155 11.52 11.23 -0.38
N GLU A 156 12.21 10.84 0.68
CA GLU A 156 11.64 10.87 2.04
C GLU A 156 11.63 12.30 2.66
N SER A 157 12.35 13.26 2.06
CA SER A 157 12.43 14.63 2.57
C SER A 157 11.30 15.50 2.01
N PHE A 158 10.44 16.01 2.91
CA PHE A 158 9.38 16.95 2.58
C PHE A 158 9.91 18.21 1.90
N ALA A 159 10.98 18.78 2.46
CA ALA A 159 11.60 20.00 1.94
C ALA A 159 12.10 19.82 0.51
N LYS A 160 12.73 18.68 0.19
CA LYS A 160 13.16 18.35 -1.17
C LYS A 160 11.96 18.13 -2.08
N ASN A 161 10.95 17.37 -1.65
CA ASN A 161 9.75 17.09 -2.45
C ASN A 161 8.95 18.35 -2.81
N LYS A 162 8.96 19.38 -1.94
CA LYS A 162 8.33 20.68 -2.20
C LYS A 162 9.23 21.68 -2.94
N GLY A 163 10.55 21.46 -2.94
CA GLY A 163 11.56 22.36 -3.50
C GLY A 163 12.27 21.72 -4.70
N GLU A 164 13.54 21.35 -4.49
CA GLU A 164 14.45 20.83 -5.53
C GLU A 164 13.83 19.69 -6.37
N LEU A 165 13.09 18.79 -5.74
CA LEU A 165 12.49 17.61 -6.38
C LEU A 165 11.01 17.81 -6.76
N ALA A 166 10.47 19.04 -6.74
CA ALA A 166 9.05 19.28 -6.99
C ALA A 166 8.55 18.75 -8.35
N GLY A 167 9.37 18.84 -9.40
CA GLY A 167 9.04 18.28 -10.72
C GLY A 167 8.93 16.76 -10.69
N ARG A 168 9.88 16.08 -10.03
CA ARG A 168 9.84 14.62 -9.82
C ARG A 168 8.65 14.22 -8.95
N GLN A 169 8.40 14.95 -7.86
CA GLN A 169 7.28 14.72 -6.96
C GLN A 169 5.95 14.77 -7.71
N LYS A 170 5.75 15.79 -8.55
CA LYS A 170 4.55 15.90 -9.38
C LYS A 170 4.36 14.68 -10.28
N MET A 171 5.41 14.22 -10.96
CA MET A 171 5.33 13.02 -11.82
C MET A 171 4.96 11.76 -11.02
N MET A 172 5.54 11.58 -9.83
CA MET A 172 5.27 10.43 -8.96
C MET A 172 3.83 10.44 -8.42
N THR A 173 3.34 11.62 -8.04
CA THR A 173 1.94 11.84 -7.67
C THR A 173 1.01 11.49 -8.84
N GLU A 174 1.20 12.11 -10.02
CA GLU A 174 0.33 11.89 -11.18
C GLU A 174 0.30 10.42 -11.62
N GLN A 175 1.45 9.74 -11.55
CA GLN A 175 1.54 8.30 -11.85
C GLN A 175 0.75 7.45 -10.84
N SER A 176 0.87 7.76 -9.54
CA SER A 176 0.13 7.03 -8.50
C SER A 176 -1.37 7.30 -8.56
N GLU A 177 -1.77 8.55 -8.84
CA GLU A 177 -3.16 8.92 -9.07
C GLU A 177 -3.73 8.21 -10.30
N ALA A 178 -3.00 8.19 -11.42
CA ALA A 178 -3.43 7.48 -12.63
C ALA A 178 -3.56 5.97 -12.40
N ASN A 179 -2.62 5.36 -11.67
CA ASN A 179 -2.70 3.96 -11.29
C ASN A 179 -3.92 3.68 -10.41
N TYR A 180 -4.09 4.46 -9.34
CA TYR A 180 -5.14 4.26 -8.35
C TYR A 180 -6.53 4.56 -8.91
N PHE A 181 -6.78 5.79 -9.38
CA PHE A 181 -8.09 6.21 -9.87
C PHE A 181 -8.46 5.56 -11.22
N GLY A 182 -7.46 5.25 -12.05
CA GLY A 182 -7.67 4.40 -13.24
C GLY A 182 -8.07 2.98 -12.84
N GLY A 183 -7.37 2.41 -11.86
CA GLY A 183 -7.65 1.09 -11.29
C GLY A 183 -9.06 0.94 -10.75
N LEU A 184 -9.62 1.98 -10.12
CA LEU A 184 -11.01 1.97 -9.65
C LEU A 184 -12.02 1.62 -10.74
N LYS A 185 -11.72 1.88 -12.02
CA LYS A 185 -12.62 1.62 -13.15
C LYS A 185 -12.44 0.24 -13.77
N THR A 186 -11.27 -0.37 -13.62
CA THR A 186 -10.86 -1.50 -14.47
C THR A 186 -10.28 -2.69 -13.72
N ALA A 187 -9.75 -2.50 -12.52
CA ALA A 187 -9.11 -3.57 -11.76
C ALA A 187 -10.15 -4.37 -10.96
N ASP A 188 -9.79 -5.60 -10.62
CA ASP A 188 -10.60 -6.49 -9.78
C ASP A 188 -10.44 -6.13 -8.29
N VAL A 189 -9.24 -5.69 -7.92
CA VAL A 189 -8.90 -5.29 -6.55
C VAL A 189 -8.10 -4.00 -6.58
N VAL A 190 -8.49 -3.02 -5.77
CA VAL A 190 -7.75 -1.76 -5.59
C VAL A 190 -7.46 -1.55 -4.11
N PHE A 191 -6.18 -1.49 -3.75
CA PHE A 191 -5.71 -1.20 -2.40
C PHE A 191 -5.03 0.17 -2.34
N TYR A 192 -5.43 0.98 -1.36
CA TYR A 192 -4.76 2.21 -0.97
C TYR A 192 -4.12 2.04 0.41
N ASN A 193 -2.83 2.35 0.53
CA ASN A 193 -2.15 2.49 1.81
C ASN A 193 -1.69 3.94 1.97
N GLY A 194 -2.11 4.61 3.04
CA GLY A 194 -1.78 6.02 3.25
C GLY A 194 -2.69 6.67 4.27
N HIS A 195 -3.04 7.94 4.04
CA HIS A 195 -3.82 8.73 5.00
C HIS A 195 -5.27 8.95 4.55
N SER A 196 -6.21 8.81 5.49
CA SER A 196 -7.61 9.19 5.27
C SER A 196 -7.80 10.70 5.19
N ARG A 197 -6.85 11.47 5.74
CA ARG A 197 -6.88 12.93 5.86
C ARG A 197 -8.19 13.48 6.44
N ASN A 198 -8.63 12.95 7.57
CA ASN A 198 -9.96 13.23 8.15
C ASN A 198 -11.14 13.08 7.17
N GLY A 199 -11.01 12.18 6.19
CA GLY A 199 -12.02 11.96 5.17
C GLY A 199 -11.84 12.81 3.90
N GLY A 200 -10.70 13.50 3.78
CA GLY A 200 -10.29 14.21 2.58
C GLY A 200 -9.50 13.38 1.55
N GLY A 201 -8.87 12.30 2.00
CA GLY A 201 -8.09 11.39 1.16
C GLY A 201 -8.97 10.42 0.36
N PRO A 202 -8.40 9.47 -0.41
CA PRO A 202 -6.96 9.21 -0.63
C PRO A 202 -6.16 10.41 -1.16
N ASP A 203 -4.89 10.53 -0.77
CA ASP A 203 -3.99 11.59 -1.23
C ASP A 203 -2.60 11.02 -1.59
N PHE A 204 -2.02 11.59 -2.65
CA PHE A 204 -0.73 11.23 -3.25
C PHE A 204 0.23 12.42 -3.32
N ASN A 205 -0.15 13.57 -2.78
CA ASN A 205 0.68 14.77 -2.72
C ASN A 205 1.30 14.94 -1.33
N PRO A 206 2.47 15.62 -1.23
CA PRO A 206 2.92 16.14 0.06
C PRO A 206 1.82 17.00 0.68
N PRO A 207 1.54 16.88 1.99
CA PRO A 207 0.39 17.53 2.57
C PRO A 207 0.47 19.06 2.49
N VAL A 208 -0.70 19.67 2.44
CA VAL A 208 -0.85 21.10 2.71
C VAL A 208 -0.71 21.30 4.21
N LEU A 209 0.22 22.17 4.62
CA LEU A 209 0.47 22.50 6.01
C LEU A 209 -0.18 23.84 6.38
N ASN A 210 -0.67 23.94 7.61
CA ASN A 210 -1.21 25.16 8.19
C ASN A 210 -0.10 26.07 8.74
N SER A 211 -0.47 27.19 9.38
CA SER A 211 0.50 28.13 9.97
C SER A 211 1.35 27.54 11.11
N HIS A 212 0.94 26.40 11.67
CA HIS A 212 1.68 25.66 12.70
C HIS A 212 2.47 24.48 12.11
N MET A 213 2.64 24.45 10.78
CA MET A 213 3.36 23.40 10.04
C MET A 213 2.80 21.98 10.23
N LYS A 214 1.53 21.86 10.63
CA LYS A 214 0.79 20.59 10.69
C LYS A 214 -0.10 20.45 9.46
N THR A 215 -0.47 19.22 9.10
CA THR A 215 -1.45 18.98 8.03
C THR A 215 -2.72 19.82 8.26
N ASP A 216 -3.15 20.57 7.24
CA ASP A 216 -4.28 21.50 7.31
C ASP A 216 -5.62 20.78 7.08
N TYR A 217 -6.11 20.12 8.13
CA TYR A 217 -7.38 19.40 8.06
C TYR A 217 -8.57 20.34 7.87
N ASP A 218 -8.65 21.39 8.69
CA ASP A 218 -9.84 22.24 8.82
C ASP A 218 -10.09 23.13 7.59
N ASN A 219 -9.04 23.65 6.94
CA ASN A 219 -9.20 24.60 5.83
C ASN A 219 -8.97 23.96 4.45
N TYR A 220 -8.34 22.78 4.41
CA TYR A 220 -8.03 22.12 3.15
C TYR A 220 -8.73 20.75 3.02
N TYR A 221 -8.37 19.76 3.84
CA TYR A 221 -8.78 18.38 3.58
C TYR A 221 -10.27 18.10 3.86
N GLU A 222 -10.78 18.51 5.02
CA GLU A 222 -12.17 18.30 5.41
C GLU A 222 -13.19 19.06 4.53
N PRO A 223 -12.99 20.34 4.17
CA PRO A 223 -13.95 21.04 3.32
C PRO A 223 -13.85 20.61 1.84
N ARG A 224 -12.65 20.35 1.31
CA ARG A 224 -12.48 20.08 -0.13
C ARG A 224 -12.80 18.65 -0.48
N ARG A 225 -12.39 17.69 0.35
CA ARG A 225 -12.60 16.25 0.17
C ARG A 225 -12.24 15.72 -1.22
N THR A 226 -11.17 16.25 -1.81
CA THR A 226 -10.82 16.00 -3.21
C THR A 226 -10.61 14.52 -3.50
N GLY A 227 -9.88 13.80 -2.63
CA GLY A 227 -9.58 12.38 -2.80
C GLY A 227 -10.85 11.54 -2.87
N ILE A 228 -11.66 11.57 -1.80
CA ILE A 228 -12.90 10.78 -1.73
C ILE A 228 -13.91 11.18 -2.82
N LYS A 229 -14.02 12.46 -3.19
CA LYS A 229 -14.87 12.87 -4.31
C LYS A 229 -14.45 12.19 -5.61
N HIS A 230 -13.14 12.11 -5.86
CA HIS A 230 -12.62 11.44 -7.05
C HIS A 230 -12.85 9.93 -6.98
N VAL A 231 -12.70 9.30 -5.80
CA VAL A 231 -13.05 7.89 -5.62
C VAL A 231 -14.53 7.63 -5.93
N LEU A 232 -15.43 8.40 -5.31
CA LEU A 232 -16.89 8.23 -5.49
C LEU A 232 -17.34 8.47 -6.94
N ALA A 233 -16.66 9.32 -7.69
CA ALA A 233 -16.92 9.53 -9.11
C ALA A 233 -16.51 8.33 -9.98
N ASN A 234 -15.52 7.54 -9.55
CA ASN A 234 -14.95 6.46 -10.37
C ASN A 234 -15.45 5.06 -9.98
N ILE A 235 -15.72 4.79 -8.70
CA ILE A 235 -16.17 3.46 -8.23
C ILE A 235 -17.37 2.92 -9.03
N PRO A 236 -18.45 3.69 -9.29
CA PRO A 236 -19.62 3.16 -10.01
C PRO A 236 -19.32 2.73 -11.45
N SER A 237 -18.18 3.16 -12.00
CA SER A 237 -17.78 2.84 -13.38
C SER A 237 -17.13 1.46 -13.50
N ASN A 238 -16.80 0.78 -12.39
CA ASN A 238 -16.21 -0.55 -12.45
C ASN A 238 -17.27 -1.58 -12.89
N PRO A 239 -17.08 -2.28 -14.03
CA PRO A 239 -18.07 -3.24 -14.52
C PRO A 239 -18.06 -4.56 -13.73
N ASN A 240 -17.04 -4.81 -12.90
CA ASN A 240 -16.87 -6.06 -12.19
C ASN A 240 -17.71 -6.09 -10.88
N PRO A 241 -18.77 -6.92 -10.79
CA PRO A 241 -19.56 -7.04 -9.56
C PRO A 241 -18.82 -7.68 -8.38
N GLY A 242 -17.66 -8.31 -8.62
CA GLY A 242 -16.73 -8.82 -7.62
C GLY A 242 -15.71 -7.80 -7.15
N PHE A 243 -15.68 -6.58 -7.70
CA PHE A 243 -14.67 -5.55 -7.41
C PHE A 243 -14.50 -5.28 -5.91
N VAL A 244 -13.26 -5.36 -5.42
CA VAL A 244 -12.90 -5.07 -4.03
C VAL A 244 -12.08 -3.78 -3.92
N LEU A 245 -12.51 -2.90 -3.02
CA LEU A 245 -11.75 -1.70 -2.65
C LEU A 245 -11.28 -1.80 -1.19
N GLY A 246 -9.96 -1.72 -0.99
CA GLY A 246 -9.33 -1.66 0.33
C GLY A 246 -8.71 -0.30 0.61
N LEU A 247 -9.07 0.33 1.74
CA LEU A 247 -8.45 1.55 2.24
C LEU A 247 -7.77 1.29 3.59
N PHE A 248 -6.46 1.05 3.52
CA PHE A 248 -5.57 0.85 4.66
C PHE A 248 -5.01 2.19 5.12
N SER A 249 -5.87 2.95 5.81
CA SER A 249 -5.62 4.30 6.30
C SER A 249 -6.40 4.53 7.59
N CYS A 250 -5.91 5.31 8.55
CA CYS A 250 -6.54 5.49 9.87
C CYS A 250 -8.04 5.87 9.78
N TYR A 251 -8.88 5.23 10.60
CA TYR A 251 -10.32 5.50 10.67
C TYR A 251 -11.07 5.52 9.32
N SER A 252 -10.61 4.78 8.32
CA SER A 252 -11.19 4.85 6.97
C SER A 252 -12.67 4.41 6.94
N ARG A 253 -13.09 3.54 7.86
CA ARG A 253 -14.50 3.22 8.10
C ARG A 253 -15.31 4.45 8.49
N LYS A 254 -14.89 5.16 9.55
CA LYS A 254 -15.58 6.36 10.06
C LYS A 254 -15.73 7.42 8.98
N HIS A 255 -14.72 7.58 8.14
CA HIS A 255 -14.67 8.66 7.16
C HIS A 255 -15.37 8.36 5.83
N PHE A 256 -15.42 7.08 5.42
CA PHE A 256 -15.79 6.75 4.04
C PHE A 256 -16.91 5.72 3.89
N TYR A 257 -17.23 4.91 4.92
CA TYR A 257 -18.18 3.81 4.78
C TYR A 257 -19.55 4.26 4.25
N ASP A 258 -20.16 5.26 4.90
CA ASP A 258 -21.51 5.72 4.52
C ASP A 258 -21.55 6.28 3.09
N ASN A 259 -20.50 6.99 2.68
CA ASN A 259 -20.39 7.50 1.32
C ASN A 259 -20.32 6.35 0.30
N PHE A 260 -19.49 5.34 0.55
CA PHE A 260 -19.37 4.20 -0.36
C PHE A 260 -20.66 3.41 -0.46
N MET A 261 -21.31 3.12 0.66
CA MET A 261 -22.55 2.35 0.68
C MET A 261 -23.72 3.13 0.08
N SER A 262 -23.72 4.47 0.17
CA SER A 262 -24.71 5.31 -0.50
C SER A 262 -24.49 5.37 -2.01
N THR A 263 -23.24 5.41 -2.47
CA THR A 263 -22.89 5.49 -3.89
C THR A 263 -22.97 4.14 -4.60
N ASN A 264 -22.55 3.06 -3.94
CA ASN A 264 -22.62 1.69 -4.44
C ASN A 264 -22.91 0.72 -3.28
N PRO A 265 -24.19 0.41 -2.99
CA PRO A 265 -24.57 -0.47 -1.87
C PRO A 265 -24.02 -1.90 -1.95
N LYS A 266 -23.58 -2.33 -3.14
CA LYS A 266 -23.00 -3.67 -3.37
C LYS A 266 -21.48 -3.68 -3.32
N GLN A 267 -20.84 -2.54 -3.07
CA GLN A 267 -19.39 -2.43 -3.03
C GLN A 267 -18.81 -3.35 -1.95
N ARG A 268 -17.81 -4.14 -2.33
CA ARG A 268 -17.00 -4.95 -1.41
C ARG A 268 -15.88 -4.07 -0.87
N LEU A 269 -15.83 -3.89 0.45
CA LEU A 269 -14.95 -2.92 1.10
C LEU A 269 -14.08 -3.56 2.18
N ILE A 270 -12.81 -3.14 2.24
CA ILE A 270 -11.93 -3.37 3.38
C ILE A 270 -11.52 -2.01 3.92
N LEU A 271 -11.92 -1.70 5.16
CA LEU A 271 -11.64 -0.41 5.81
C LEU A 271 -11.13 -0.66 7.22
N SER A 272 -10.36 0.30 7.72
CA SER A 272 -9.92 0.32 9.10
C SER A 272 -10.99 0.95 10.00
N ALA A 273 -11.23 0.37 11.16
CA ALA A 273 -12.15 0.86 12.17
C ALA A 273 -11.47 1.78 13.20
N ASP A 274 -10.14 1.82 13.25
CA ASP A 274 -9.39 2.53 14.30
C ASP A 274 -8.15 3.28 13.78
N THR A 275 -7.45 3.97 14.67
CA THR A 275 -6.06 4.40 14.46
C THR A 275 -5.19 3.16 14.29
N ILE A 276 -4.47 3.12 13.19
CA ILE A 276 -3.54 2.06 12.85
C ILE A 276 -2.20 2.71 12.53
N ASP A 277 -1.12 2.12 13.02
CA ASP A 277 0.19 2.65 12.67
C ASP A 277 0.61 2.19 11.27
N TYR A 278 1.71 2.75 10.78
CA TYR A 278 2.28 2.47 9.46
C TYR A 278 2.57 0.98 9.24
N PHE A 279 2.93 0.24 10.29
CA PHE A 279 3.23 -1.18 10.18
C PHE A 279 1.95 -2.03 10.18
N ASP A 280 0.96 -1.64 10.96
CA ASP A 280 -0.35 -2.28 10.98
C ASP A 280 -1.05 -2.15 9.62
N THR A 281 -0.99 -0.97 8.97
CA THR A 281 -1.55 -0.80 7.61
C THR A 281 -0.89 -1.76 6.62
N MET A 282 0.44 -1.90 6.71
CA MET A 282 1.23 -2.79 5.86
C MET A 282 0.92 -4.26 6.09
N ASN A 283 0.90 -4.68 7.35
CA ASN A 283 0.60 -6.06 7.72
C ASN A 283 -0.83 -6.42 7.33
N ALA A 284 -1.80 -5.54 7.61
CA ALA A 284 -3.20 -5.77 7.23
C ALA A 284 -3.34 -5.95 5.72
N SER A 285 -2.82 -5.01 4.92
CA SER A 285 -2.92 -5.10 3.46
C SER A 285 -2.18 -6.31 2.89
N ALA A 286 -1.02 -6.68 3.45
CA ALA A 286 -0.32 -7.93 3.11
C ALA A 286 -1.17 -9.17 3.44
N GLY A 287 -1.81 -9.20 4.61
CA GLY A 287 -2.67 -10.31 5.04
C GLY A 287 -3.94 -10.44 4.19
N TYR A 288 -4.61 -9.33 3.87
CA TYR A 288 -5.74 -9.35 2.94
C TYR A 288 -5.31 -9.80 1.54
N LEU A 289 -4.17 -9.34 1.04
CA LEU A 289 -3.66 -9.79 -0.25
C LEU A 289 -3.32 -11.29 -0.23
N GLU A 290 -2.61 -11.76 0.79
CA GLU A 290 -2.33 -13.19 1.01
C GLU A 290 -3.63 -14.01 1.02
N GLY A 291 -4.62 -13.63 1.85
CA GLY A 291 -5.91 -14.31 1.91
C GLY A 291 -6.66 -14.30 0.57
N MET A 292 -6.57 -13.20 -0.18
CA MET A 292 -7.16 -13.12 -1.52
C MET A 292 -6.48 -14.08 -2.51
N LEU A 293 -5.15 -14.22 -2.43
CA LEU A 293 -4.41 -15.17 -3.25
C LEU A 293 -4.75 -16.62 -2.89
N HIS A 294 -5.29 -16.89 -1.70
CA HIS A 294 -5.83 -18.19 -1.29
C HIS A 294 -7.29 -18.43 -1.68
N GLY A 295 -7.98 -17.44 -2.25
CA GLY A 295 -9.39 -17.58 -2.60
C GLY A 295 -10.35 -17.35 -1.44
N LEU A 296 -9.89 -16.71 -0.35
CA LEU A 296 -10.73 -16.45 0.81
C LEU A 296 -11.62 -15.23 0.60
N CYS A 297 -12.74 -15.18 1.33
CA CYS A 297 -13.65 -14.04 1.34
C CYS A 297 -14.17 -13.76 2.76
N GLY A 298 -14.74 -12.57 2.96
CA GLY A 298 -15.49 -12.19 4.15
C GLY A 298 -14.71 -12.36 5.43
N GLN A 299 -15.30 -13.08 6.39
CA GLN A 299 -14.68 -13.26 7.70
C GLN A 299 -13.33 -13.98 7.59
N GLN A 300 -13.15 -14.90 6.64
CA GLN A 300 -11.89 -15.60 6.46
C GLN A 300 -10.75 -14.66 6.04
N LEU A 301 -11.04 -13.68 5.17
CA LEU A 301 -10.07 -12.62 4.83
C LEU A 301 -9.70 -11.79 6.07
N SER A 302 -10.72 -11.44 6.86
CA SER A 302 -10.50 -10.67 8.09
C SER A 302 -9.66 -11.46 9.09
N ASP A 303 -9.96 -12.74 9.31
CA ASP A 303 -9.26 -13.61 10.24
C ASP A 303 -7.79 -13.78 9.87
N ILE A 304 -7.49 -13.93 8.57
CA ILE A 304 -6.11 -13.94 8.09
C ILE A 304 -5.40 -12.61 8.38
N ALA A 305 -6.02 -11.48 8.06
CA ALA A 305 -5.38 -10.20 8.25
C ALA A 305 -5.11 -9.89 9.74
N LYS A 306 -5.95 -10.42 10.64
CA LYS A 306 -6.01 -10.09 12.08
C LYS A 306 -5.08 -10.91 12.99
N GLN A 307 -3.83 -11.12 12.58
CA GLN A 307 -2.88 -11.90 13.41
C GLN A 307 -2.38 -11.14 14.66
N THR A 308 -2.30 -9.81 14.62
CA THR A 308 -1.82 -9.01 15.76
C THR A 308 -2.98 -8.50 16.62
N ALA A 309 -2.73 -8.23 17.90
CA ALA A 309 -3.75 -7.76 18.85
C ALA A 309 -4.47 -6.48 18.37
N LYS A 310 -3.72 -5.55 17.75
CA LYS A 310 -4.24 -4.27 17.25
C LYS A 310 -5.04 -4.44 15.96
N LEU A 311 -4.66 -5.38 15.10
CA LEU A 311 -5.40 -5.67 13.86
C LEU A 311 -6.76 -6.31 14.14
N LYS A 312 -6.89 -7.13 15.19
CA LYS A 312 -8.14 -7.83 15.55
C LYS A 312 -9.36 -6.92 15.63
N THR A 313 -9.19 -5.72 16.17
CA THR A 313 -10.24 -4.70 16.27
C THR A 313 -10.18 -3.65 15.16
N GLY A 314 -9.02 -3.51 14.52
CA GLY A 314 -8.71 -2.40 13.62
C GLY A 314 -9.23 -2.50 12.19
N PHE A 315 -9.67 -3.67 11.69
CA PHE A 315 -10.16 -3.82 10.30
C PHE A 315 -11.46 -4.59 10.18
N GLN A 316 -12.28 -4.23 9.20
CA GLN A 316 -13.53 -4.92 8.89
C GLN A 316 -13.72 -5.01 7.37
N ALA A 317 -14.40 -6.07 6.95
CA ALA A 317 -14.71 -6.40 5.58
C ALA A 317 -16.24 -6.42 5.40
N TRP A 318 -16.77 -5.76 4.37
CA TRP A 318 -18.22 -5.66 4.13
C TRP A 318 -18.63 -6.16 2.75
N ASN A 319 -19.84 -6.71 2.67
CA ASN A 319 -20.47 -7.25 1.47
C ASN A 319 -19.65 -8.37 0.79
N PHE A 320 -18.98 -9.21 1.57
CA PHE A 320 -18.24 -10.36 1.07
C PHE A 320 -19.10 -11.62 0.97
#